data_AF-A0A838JEM2-F1
#
_entry.id   AF-A0A838JEM2-F1
#
_cell.length_a   1.000
_cell.length_b   1.000
_cell.length_c   1.000
_cell.angle_alpha   90.00
_cell.angle_beta   90.00
_cell.angle_gamma   90.00
#
_symmetry.space_group_name_H-M   'P 1'
#
loop_
_entity.id
_entity.type
_entity.pdbx_description
1 polymer ?
#
loop_
_entity_poly.entity_id
_entity_poly.type
_entity_poly.pdbx_seq_one_letter_code
_entity_poly.pdbx_strand_id
1 'polypeptide(L)'
;MDKQDIQTILDSLDVQISMGRIDQATYDTLKQKWTQQLQEIVTREAGGVLTVTTTNSHRPTRGNTNALLPATLVQSGQGSPVTEDPPHYTIEVLACPKCAAPTEIQPGQDLARPMQCPFCDTVYTVRQSQDNARQLKQELKTWLDQMIVGSGYTGTGSVDVNARRFIFTESLYPTLKKDIDRRLEAFENVLEAPLVQIEETKDFRDYRPDARLTTMADNQWLKTLSTRVMAQQLQDFAVVQDDKERLQQLQMRVLSLIYYANIAQHQVAPTPSSYHVVRQNVVALQRDYQAYAQKISDEHYLSYIQALDARMSGDILLLDLLISALDEGRHIMPEALLVQINNVLAQLYNAYQLARACTYNPLYTSPLEQGIQKDITIARIILAIITSFEFVTRTQAEEFKPFYTRLMRYANNMAKFQKAEHLLWLLTSVGRVLAARAGDAPLPVVKDWSWLEATVEDNRHKSALGMSSEVAQVQAQHYHPYWVAELSYSAVSGVLAKKVSVHKGFLLADATSTGTPVVTPVIDTDAALSFVQVGLQSFQLLDKQIVSLPAVLTYDMAERLMKAYTYTHETELKILAVRMIGVLYLPVASVCYTVKNKQRTMVVGRLNGINQHIEHALKQTQEFLKG
;
A
#
# COMPACT_ATOMS: atom_id res chain seq x y z
N MET A 1 10.26 44.41 -2.94
CA MET A 1 10.05 44.65 -4.38
C MET A 1 10.99 45.78 -4.75
N ASP A 2 11.92 45.50 -5.63
CA ASP A 2 12.94 46.47 -6.04
C ASP A 2 12.46 47.31 -7.24
N LYS A 3 13.30 48.26 -7.68
CA LYS A 3 13.01 49.14 -8.82
C LYS A 3 12.73 48.36 -10.11
N GLN A 4 13.41 47.23 -10.30
CA GLN A 4 13.33 46.40 -11.51
C GLN A 4 12.03 45.61 -11.56
N ASP A 5 11.56 45.11 -10.41
CA ASP A 5 10.27 44.45 -10.27
C ASP A 5 9.11 45.38 -10.66
N ILE A 6 9.12 46.62 -10.18
CA ILE A 6 8.08 47.62 -10.49
C ILE A 6 8.08 47.97 -11.97
N GLN A 7 9.26 48.11 -12.59
CA GLN A 7 9.38 48.38 -14.01
C GLN A 7 8.79 47.24 -14.86
N THR A 8 9.06 45.99 -14.47
CA THR A 8 8.52 44.81 -15.13
C THR A 8 6.99 44.74 -15.04
N ILE A 9 6.42 45.18 -13.92
CA ILE A 9 4.96 45.24 -13.75
C ILE A 9 4.37 46.34 -14.64
N LEU A 10 5.00 47.51 -14.73
CA LEU A 10 4.56 48.58 -15.64
C LEU A 10 4.58 48.14 -17.10
N ASP A 11 5.65 47.45 -17.53
CA ASP A 11 5.76 46.92 -18.90
C ASP A 11 4.69 45.84 -19.18
N SER A 12 4.39 45.00 -18.18
CA SER A 12 3.32 43.99 -18.28
C SER A 12 1.93 44.61 -18.38
N LEU A 13 1.68 45.73 -17.69
CA LEU A 13 0.42 46.48 -17.80
C LEU A 13 0.24 47.07 -19.19
N ASP A 14 1.30 47.59 -19.81
CA ASP A 14 1.28 48.10 -21.19
C ASP A 14 0.94 46.98 -22.20
N VAL A 15 1.46 45.76 -21.97
CA VAL A 15 1.08 44.60 -22.77
C VAL A 15 -0.39 44.22 -22.55
N GLN A 16 -0.87 44.19 -21.30
CA GLN A 16 -2.24 43.77 -20.99
C GLN A 16 -3.31 44.73 -21.55
N ILE A 17 -3.07 46.04 -21.54
CA ILE A 17 -3.99 47.02 -22.15
C ILE A 17 -3.99 46.91 -23.68
N SER A 18 -2.84 46.69 -24.31
CA SER A 18 -2.75 46.50 -25.77
C SER A 18 -3.44 45.22 -26.25
N MET A 19 -3.53 44.21 -25.37
CA MET A 19 -4.26 42.96 -25.61
C MET A 19 -5.75 43.03 -25.25
N GLY A 20 -6.25 44.17 -24.76
CA GLY A 20 -7.65 44.34 -24.33
C GLY A 20 -8.05 43.48 -23.13
N ARG A 21 -7.07 42.99 -22.34
CA ARG A 21 -7.32 42.14 -21.16
C ARG A 21 -7.76 42.93 -19.93
N ILE A 22 -7.41 44.21 -19.90
CA ILE A 22 -7.82 45.18 -18.90
C ILE A 22 -8.39 46.38 -19.63
N ASP A 23 -9.38 47.05 -19.04
CA ASP A 23 -9.93 48.29 -19.57
C ASP A 23 -9.02 49.49 -19.23
N GLN A 24 -9.23 50.60 -19.94
CA GLN A 24 -8.40 51.81 -19.81
C GLN A 24 -8.42 52.38 -18.37
N ALA A 25 -9.56 52.35 -17.68
CA ALA A 25 -9.67 52.90 -16.33
C ALA A 25 -8.90 52.05 -15.30
N THR A 26 -8.94 50.73 -15.47
CA THR A 26 -8.13 49.79 -14.68
C THR A 26 -6.63 49.98 -14.94
N TYR A 27 -6.24 50.14 -16.21
CA TYR A 27 -4.85 50.41 -16.59
C TYR A 27 -4.32 51.72 -15.98
N ASP A 28 -5.07 52.82 -16.08
CA ASP A 28 -4.66 54.13 -15.56
C ASP A 28 -4.47 54.09 -14.04
N THR A 29 -5.37 53.41 -13.32
CA THR A 29 -5.30 53.24 -11.86
C THR A 29 -4.06 52.44 -11.43
N LEU A 30 -3.77 51.32 -12.11
CA LEU A 30 -2.63 50.47 -11.80
C LEU A 30 -1.31 51.17 -12.17
N LYS A 31 -1.25 51.81 -13.34
CA LYS A 31 -0.07 52.57 -13.79
C LYS A 31 0.26 53.70 -12.83
N GLN A 32 -0.74 54.44 -12.36
CA GLN A 32 -0.54 55.51 -11.38
C GLN A 32 0.03 54.97 -10.05
N LYS A 33 -0.53 53.87 -9.54
CA LYS A 33 -0.07 53.23 -8.29
C LYS A 33 1.39 52.80 -8.36
N TRP A 34 1.78 52.09 -9.42
CA TRP A 34 3.15 51.59 -9.57
C TRP A 34 4.16 52.70 -9.87
N THR A 35 3.76 53.73 -10.62
CA THR A 35 4.59 54.91 -10.86
C THR A 35 4.86 55.69 -9.56
N GLN A 36 3.85 55.82 -8.69
CA GLN A 36 4.00 56.47 -7.39
C GLN A 36 4.98 55.69 -6.49
N GLN A 37 4.85 54.36 -6.43
CA GLN A 37 5.79 53.52 -5.67
C GLN A 37 7.23 53.59 -6.22
N LEU A 38 7.39 53.68 -7.54
CA LEU A 38 8.69 53.87 -8.16
C LEU A 38 9.32 55.21 -7.75
N GLN A 39 8.53 56.28 -7.70
CA GLN A 39 8.98 57.60 -7.24
C GLN A 39 9.37 57.62 -5.76
N GLU A 40 8.62 56.92 -4.90
CA GLU A 40 8.95 56.80 -3.47
C GLU A 40 10.29 56.09 -3.24
N ILE A 41 10.57 55.03 -4.00
CA ILE A 41 11.86 54.32 -3.93
C ILE A 41 12.99 55.22 -4.43
N VAL A 42 12.82 55.89 -5.57
CA VAL A 42 13.83 56.81 -6.12
C VAL A 42 14.09 57.99 -5.17
N THR A 43 13.06 58.51 -4.51
CA THR A 43 13.20 59.62 -3.54
C THR A 43 13.89 59.16 -2.26
N ARG A 44 13.63 57.93 -1.81
CA ARG A 44 14.32 57.32 -0.66
C ARG A 44 15.79 57.05 -0.96
N GLU A 45 16.12 56.64 -2.18
CA GLU A 45 17.50 56.46 -2.65
C GLU A 45 18.24 57.80 -2.83
N ALA A 46 17.53 58.87 -3.22
CA ALA A 46 18.08 60.21 -3.39
C ALA A 46 18.22 61.01 -2.06
N GLY A 47 17.49 60.64 -1.00
CA GLY A 47 17.43 61.36 0.28
C GLY A 47 18.46 60.95 1.34
N GLY A 48 19.45 60.14 1.00
CA GLY A 48 20.48 59.70 1.94
C GLY A 48 21.60 60.73 2.11
N VAL A 49 21.46 61.65 3.08
CA VAL A 49 22.47 62.20 4.01
C VAL A 49 21.99 63.55 4.55
N LEU A 50 21.63 63.60 5.84
CA LEU A 50 21.98 64.70 6.76
C LEU A 50 21.63 64.32 8.22
N THR A 51 22.57 64.63 9.10
CA THR A 51 22.70 64.20 10.49
C THR A 51 22.26 65.30 11.47
N VAL A 52 22.10 64.92 12.76
CA VAL A 52 22.03 65.75 14.00
C VAL A 52 20.68 66.49 14.24
N THR A 53 20.10 66.72 15.43
CA THR A 53 20.52 66.71 16.85
C THR A 53 19.27 66.63 17.77
N THR A 54 19.45 66.13 18.99
CA THR A 54 18.57 66.25 20.17
C THR A 54 18.20 67.68 20.59
N THR A 55 17.01 67.93 21.16
CA THR A 55 16.82 68.73 22.40
C THR A 55 15.39 68.71 23.00
N ASN A 56 15.38 68.84 24.32
CA ASN A 56 14.36 68.85 25.37
C ASN A 56 13.05 69.67 25.27
N SER A 57 12.08 69.18 26.07
CA SER A 57 11.11 69.88 26.94
C SER A 57 9.72 70.30 26.39
N HIS A 58 8.64 69.83 27.02
CA HIS A 58 7.83 70.60 27.99
C HIS A 58 6.61 69.78 28.49
N ARG A 59 6.27 70.01 29.77
CA ARG A 59 5.13 69.47 30.53
C ARG A 59 4.04 70.56 30.61
N PRO A 60 2.76 70.22 30.86
CA PRO A 60 2.14 70.51 32.18
C PRO A 60 1.21 69.36 32.68
N THR A 61 1.24 68.89 33.94
CA THR A 61 0.50 69.33 35.16
C THR A 61 -0.99 69.61 34.95
N ARG A 62 -1.97 69.26 35.80
CA ARG A 62 -2.12 68.46 37.04
C ARG A 62 -3.64 68.47 37.32
N GLY A 63 -4.24 67.41 37.87
CA GLY A 63 -5.62 67.45 38.37
C GLY A 63 -5.92 66.25 39.25
N ASN A 64 -5.93 66.47 40.56
CA ASN A 64 -6.02 65.47 41.62
C ASN A 64 -7.28 65.79 42.44
N THR A 65 -8.12 64.81 42.78
CA THR A 65 -8.98 64.85 43.98
C THR A 65 -9.39 63.46 44.42
N ASN A 66 -9.05 63.17 45.68
CA ASN A 66 -9.51 62.05 46.52
C ASN A 66 -10.98 62.19 46.95
N ALA A 67 -11.54 61.10 47.49
CA ALA A 67 -12.46 60.99 48.65
C ALA A 67 -13.59 59.98 48.37
N LEU A 68 -13.61 58.80 49.02
CA LEU A 68 -14.19 58.47 50.33
C LEU A 68 -15.60 57.86 50.23
N LEU A 69 -15.76 56.71 50.89
CA LEU A 69 -17.00 55.95 51.16
C LEU A 69 -18.04 56.79 51.95
N PRO A 70 -19.31 56.30 52.05
CA PRO A 70 -19.67 55.49 53.22
C PRO A 70 -20.61 54.29 52.96
N ALA A 71 -20.64 53.41 53.97
CA ALA A 71 -21.50 52.25 54.22
C ALA A 71 -23.02 52.58 54.18
N THR A 72 -24.00 51.67 54.14
CA THR A 72 -24.23 50.44 54.95
C THR A 72 -25.53 49.77 54.42
N LEU A 73 -25.63 48.44 54.39
CA LEU A 73 -26.74 47.70 55.03
C LEU A 73 -26.53 46.18 54.97
N VAL A 74 -26.75 45.62 56.15
CA VAL A 74 -26.65 44.22 56.59
C VAL A 74 -27.87 43.44 56.10
N GLN A 75 -27.68 42.20 55.62
CA GLN A 75 -28.37 41.04 56.18
C GLN A 75 -27.79 39.71 55.69
N SER A 76 -27.75 38.81 56.67
CA SER A 76 -27.11 37.51 56.79
C SER A 76 -27.87 36.37 56.12
N GLY A 77 -27.12 35.42 55.57
CA GLY A 77 -27.58 34.06 55.27
C GLY A 77 -26.39 33.11 55.18
N GLN A 78 -26.16 32.35 56.25
CA GLN A 78 -25.15 31.29 56.34
C GLN A 78 -25.49 30.10 55.44
N GLY A 79 -24.46 29.50 54.83
CA GLY A 79 -24.33 28.04 54.81
C GLY A 79 -24.31 27.39 53.43
N SER A 80 -23.10 27.17 52.88
CA SER A 80 -22.59 25.90 52.35
C SER A 80 -21.32 26.13 51.52
N PRO A 81 -20.39 25.15 51.46
CA PRO A 81 -19.04 25.36 50.92
C PRO A 81 -19.09 25.76 49.46
N VAL A 82 -18.20 26.69 49.11
CA VAL A 82 -17.86 27.06 47.74
C VAL A 82 -17.57 25.77 46.98
N THR A 83 -18.54 25.32 46.19
CA THR A 83 -18.27 24.38 45.11
C THR A 83 -17.68 25.29 44.05
N GLU A 84 -16.35 25.22 43.90
CA GLU A 84 -15.70 25.79 42.72
C GLU A 84 -16.41 25.17 41.52
N ASP A 85 -17.22 25.97 40.82
CA ASP A 85 -17.74 25.56 39.52
C ASP A 85 -16.53 25.13 38.68
N PRO A 86 -16.53 23.90 38.12
CA PRO A 86 -15.46 23.48 37.25
C PRO A 86 -15.38 24.51 36.11
N PRO A 87 -14.20 25.04 35.77
CA PRO A 87 -14.08 26.05 34.74
C PRO A 87 -14.77 25.55 33.48
N HIS A 88 -15.78 26.29 33.03
CA HIS A 88 -16.41 26.10 31.73
C HIS A 88 -15.33 26.38 30.67
N TYR A 89 -14.55 25.36 30.34
CA TYR A 89 -13.68 25.37 29.18
C TYR A 89 -14.61 25.44 27.97
N THR A 90 -14.64 26.58 27.29
CA THR A 90 -15.02 26.60 25.88
C THR A 90 -13.94 25.83 25.16
N ILE A 91 -14.17 24.54 24.95
CA ILE A 91 -13.20 23.66 24.32
C ILE A 91 -13.09 24.08 22.85
N GLU A 92 -12.01 24.79 22.52
CA GLU A 92 -11.54 24.92 21.15
C GLU A 92 -11.37 23.51 20.55
N VAL A 93 -11.70 23.32 19.27
CA VAL A 93 -11.62 22.02 18.57
C VAL A 93 -10.26 21.39 18.85
N LEU A 94 -10.25 20.30 19.63
CA LEU A 94 -9.02 19.62 20.01
C LEU A 94 -8.51 18.75 18.86
N ALA A 95 -7.21 18.78 18.66
CA ALA A 95 -6.50 17.89 17.75
C ALA A 95 -5.30 17.27 18.45
N CYS A 96 -4.89 16.09 18.00
CA CYS A 96 -3.67 15.46 18.50
C CYS A 96 -2.47 16.38 18.20
N PRO A 97 -1.66 16.76 19.22
CA PRO A 97 -0.50 17.63 18.99
C PRO A 97 0.59 16.95 18.14
N LYS A 98 0.54 15.63 17.96
CA LYS A 98 1.45 14.87 17.11
C LYS A 98 0.96 14.77 15.68
N CYS A 99 -0.12 14.04 15.40
CA CYS A 99 -0.56 13.78 14.02
C CYS A 99 -1.59 14.80 13.47
N ALA A 100 -2.04 15.77 14.27
CA ALA A 100 -3.13 16.70 13.94
C ALA A 100 -4.48 16.06 13.63
N ALA A 101 -4.67 14.77 13.93
CA ALA A 101 -5.97 14.13 13.81
C ALA A 101 -6.99 14.76 14.79
N PRO A 102 -8.26 14.93 14.38
CA PRO A 102 -9.32 15.44 15.25
C PRO A 102 -9.45 14.61 16.52
N THR A 103 -9.72 15.26 17.65
CA THR A 103 -9.92 14.60 18.95
C THR A 103 -11.36 14.76 19.40
N GLU A 104 -12.10 13.67 19.44
CA GLU A 104 -13.43 13.62 20.04
C GLU A 104 -13.30 13.45 21.56
N ILE A 105 -13.99 14.29 22.34
CA ILE A 105 -14.07 14.18 23.80
C ILE A 105 -15.35 13.43 24.13
N GLN A 106 -15.23 12.34 24.88
CA GLN A 106 -16.41 11.62 25.34
C GLN A 106 -17.09 12.35 26.51
N PRO A 107 -18.44 12.33 26.59
CA PRO A 107 -19.16 12.90 27.73
C PRO A 107 -18.69 12.25 29.05
N GLY A 108 -18.25 13.06 30.01
CA GLY A 108 -17.77 12.60 31.33
C GLY A 108 -16.30 12.18 31.37
N GLN A 109 -15.53 12.39 30.30
CA GLN A 109 -14.10 12.11 30.27
C GLN A 109 -13.32 13.05 31.21
N ASP A 110 -12.46 12.49 32.06
CA ASP A 110 -11.59 13.24 32.96
C ASP A 110 -10.46 13.91 32.17
N LEU A 111 -10.65 15.21 31.86
CA LEU A 111 -9.72 16.04 31.09
C LEU A 111 -8.40 16.32 31.83
N ALA A 112 -8.28 15.98 33.12
CA ALA A 112 -7.03 16.08 33.86
C ALA A 112 -6.08 14.91 33.59
N ARG A 113 -6.60 13.79 33.04
CA ARG A 113 -5.78 12.62 32.71
C ARG A 113 -5.15 12.71 31.32
N PRO A 114 -3.98 12.08 31.12
CA PRO A 114 -3.43 11.90 29.78
C PRO A 114 -4.42 11.13 28.89
N MET A 115 -4.59 11.61 27.67
CA MET A 115 -5.39 10.98 26.62
C MET A 115 -4.46 10.29 25.62
N GLN A 116 -4.85 9.13 25.12
CA GLN A 116 -4.16 8.46 24.01
C GLN A 116 -4.88 8.79 22.71
N CYS A 117 -4.15 9.26 21.70
CA CYS A 117 -4.69 9.44 20.36
C CYS A 117 -5.03 8.05 19.76
N PRO A 118 -6.27 7.82 19.32
CA PRO A 118 -6.64 6.54 18.71
C PRO A 118 -5.95 6.29 17.35
N PHE A 119 -5.41 7.34 16.72
CA PHE A 119 -4.90 7.26 15.36
C PHE A 119 -3.39 7.05 15.26
N CYS A 120 -2.61 7.58 16.22
CA CYS A 120 -1.14 7.54 16.21
C CYS A 120 -0.53 7.08 17.54
N ASP A 121 -1.38 6.56 18.45
CA ASP A 121 -1.04 6.07 19.80
C ASP A 121 -0.34 7.06 20.74
N THR A 122 -0.26 8.33 20.37
CA THR A 122 0.45 9.31 21.19
C THR A 122 -0.36 9.66 22.41
N VAL A 123 0.29 9.55 23.57
CA VAL A 123 -0.27 9.98 24.85
C VAL A 123 0.06 11.46 25.06
N TYR A 124 -0.96 12.28 25.29
CA TYR A 124 -0.82 13.72 25.50
C TYR A 124 -1.90 14.24 26.46
N THR A 125 -1.68 15.43 27.00
CA THR A 125 -2.65 16.11 27.88
C THR A 125 -3.50 17.10 27.10
N VAL A 126 -4.71 17.40 27.58
CA VAL A 126 -5.57 18.45 27.00
C VAL A 126 -4.83 19.78 26.91
N ARG A 127 -4.01 20.11 27.92
CA ARG A 127 -3.17 21.32 27.92
C ARG A 127 -2.18 21.35 26.74
N GLN A 128 -1.50 20.25 26.44
CA GLN A 128 -0.60 20.18 25.28
C GLN A 128 -1.34 20.39 23.95
N SER A 129 -2.57 19.86 23.82
CA SER A 129 -3.40 20.10 22.64
C SER A 129 -3.79 21.58 22.51
N GLN A 130 -4.22 22.21 23.62
CA GLN A 130 -4.57 23.64 23.67
C GLN A 130 -3.38 24.56 23.40
N ASP A 131 -2.20 24.23 23.93
CA ASP A 131 -0.97 25.01 23.69
C ASP A 131 -0.59 24.96 22.22
N ASN A 132 -0.65 23.77 21.60
CA ASN A 132 -0.42 23.59 20.17
C ASN A 132 -1.47 24.32 19.31
N ALA A 133 -2.74 24.26 19.67
CA ALA A 133 -3.81 25.00 18.99
C ALA A 133 -3.59 26.52 19.04
N ARG A 134 -3.19 27.05 20.20
CA ARG A 134 -2.86 28.48 20.36
C ARG A 134 -1.69 28.91 19.50
N GLN A 135 -0.62 28.10 19.44
CA GLN A 135 0.52 28.37 18.57
C GLN A 135 0.09 28.42 17.10
N LEU A 136 -0.63 27.39 16.63
CA LEU A 136 -1.09 27.29 15.24
C LEU A 136 -2.06 28.42 14.86
N LYS A 137 -2.90 28.87 15.81
CA LYS A 137 -3.81 30.02 15.64
C LYS A 137 -3.04 31.34 15.45
N GLN A 138 -1.94 31.53 16.18
CA GLN A 138 -1.08 32.70 16.02
C GLN A 138 -0.35 32.69 14.67
N GLU A 139 0.13 31.52 14.23
CA GLU A 139 0.71 31.32 12.90
C GLU A 139 -0.31 31.62 11.79
N LEU A 140 -1.54 31.11 11.93
CA LEU A 140 -2.64 31.37 11.01
C LEU A 140 -2.96 32.86 10.91
N LYS A 141 -3.06 33.56 12.04
CA LYS A 141 -3.34 35.00 12.05
C LYS A 141 -2.26 35.78 11.30
N THR A 142 -0.99 35.49 11.59
CA THR A 142 0.15 36.13 10.93
C THR A 142 0.12 35.89 9.42
N TRP A 143 -0.22 34.68 8.99
CA TRP A 143 -0.34 34.33 7.58
C TRP A 143 -1.52 35.05 6.90
N LEU A 144 -2.70 35.08 7.53
CA LEU A 144 -3.86 35.80 7.00
C LEU A 144 -3.58 37.31 6.87
N ASP A 145 -2.97 37.93 7.87
CA ASP A 145 -2.60 39.36 7.84
C ASP A 145 -1.65 39.66 6.67
N GLN A 146 -0.66 38.80 6.43
CA GLN A 146 0.25 38.92 5.27
C GLN A 146 -0.49 38.83 3.94
N MET A 147 -1.43 37.89 3.82
CA MET A 147 -2.18 37.66 2.59
C MET A 147 -3.19 38.78 2.29
N ILE A 148 -3.83 39.34 3.32
CA ILE A 148 -4.76 40.47 3.21
C ILE A 148 -3.98 41.73 2.80
N VAL A 149 -2.88 42.05 3.47
CA VAL A 149 -2.05 43.22 3.12
C VAL A 149 -1.42 43.06 1.73
N GLY A 150 -0.93 41.86 1.40
CA GLY A 150 -0.34 41.54 0.09
C GLY A 150 -1.33 41.58 -1.07
N SER A 151 -2.63 41.39 -0.81
CA SER A 151 -3.69 41.51 -1.83
C SER A 151 -4.01 42.97 -2.22
N GLY A 152 -3.35 43.96 -1.60
CA GLY A 152 -3.54 45.38 -1.91
C GLY A 152 -4.76 46.02 -1.23
N TYR A 153 -5.42 45.32 -0.30
CA TYR A 153 -6.51 45.86 0.51
C TYR A 153 -5.95 46.74 1.63
N THR A 154 -6.13 48.07 1.52
CA THR A 154 -5.63 49.08 2.49
C THR A 154 -6.74 49.69 3.35
N GLY A 155 -7.94 49.10 3.35
CA GLY A 155 -9.11 49.63 4.06
C GLY A 155 -9.02 49.42 5.57
N THR A 156 -9.21 50.50 6.34
CA THR A 156 -9.30 50.49 7.82
C THR A 156 -10.67 50.05 8.37
N GLY A 157 -11.58 49.61 7.50
CA GLY A 157 -12.92 49.12 7.84
C GLY A 157 -13.11 47.62 7.59
N SER A 158 -14.12 47.03 8.26
CA SER A 158 -14.51 45.61 8.11
C SER A 158 -14.56 45.17 6.65
N VAL A 159 -13.87 44.07 6.31
CA VAL A 159 -13.81 43.55 4.94
C VAL A 159 -15.21 43.13 4.47
N ASP A 160 -15.74 43.79 3.44
CA ASP A 160 -17.06 43.46 2.91
C ASP A 160 -17.07 42.09 2.19
N VAL A 161 -18.25 41.62 1.80
CA VAL A 161 -18.42 40.30 1.16
C VAL A 161 -17.65 40.19 -0.17
N ASN A 162 -17.61 41.26 -0.98
CA ASN A 162 -16.97 41.24 -2.28
C ASN A 162 -15.44 41.25 -2.14
N ALA A 163 -14.93 42.05 -1.21
CA ALA A 163 -13.51 42.07 -0.86
C ALA A 163 -13.06 40.72 -0.29
N ARG A 164 -13.85 40.08 0.59
CA ARG A 164 -13.56 38.73 1.10
C ARG A 164 -13.49 37.69 -0.02
N ARG A 165 -14.47 37.70 -0.93
CA ARG A 165 -14.47 36.82 -2.10
C ARG A 165 -13.24 37.05 -2.99
N PHE A 166 -12.93 38.31 -3.31
CA PHE A 166 -11.75 38.66 -4.11
C PHE A 166 -10.44 38.17 -3.45
N ILE A 167 -10.26 38.44 -2.16
CA ILE A 167 -9.08 37.98 -1.39
C ILE A 167 -9.00 36.46 -1.38
N PHE A 168 -10.13 35.75 -1.26
CA PHE A 168 -10.16 34.30 -1.32
C PHE A 168 -9.71 33.77 -2.68
N THR A 169 -10.37 34.22 -3.75
CA THR A 169 -10.15 33.70 -5.11
C THR A 169 -8.77 34.04 -5.66
N GLU A 170 -8.27 35.26 -5.41
CA GLU A 170 -7.02 35.74 -6.02
C GLU A 170 -5.77 35.48 -5.16
N SER A 171 -5.93 35.32 -3.84
CA SER A 171 -4.79 35.28 -2.92
C SER A 171 -4.79 34.01 -2.05
N LEU A 172 -5.81 33.82 -1.21
CA LEU A 172 -5.81 32.75 -0.21
C LEU A 172 -5.88 31.35 -0.83
N TYR A 173 -6.87 31.11 -1.70
CA TYR A 173 -7.09 29.79 -2.30
C TYR A 173 -5.95 29.36 -3.23
N PRO A 174 -5.46 30.19 -4.18
CA PRO A 174 -4.36 29.79 -5.05
C PRO A 174 -3.08 29.48 -4.27
N THR A 175 -2.77 30.27 -3.24
CA THR A 175 -1.60 30.04 -2.38
C THR A 175 -1.74 28.74 -1.60
N LEU A 176 -2.89 28.53 -0.97
CA LEU A 176 -3.16 27.31 -0.20
C LEU A 176 -3.13 26.07 -1.11
N LYS A 177 -3.79 26.13 -2.27
CA LYS A 177 -3.78 25.06 -3.26
C LYS A 177 -2.36 24.76 -3.73
N LYS A 178 -1.57 25.78 -4.07
CA LYS A 178 -0.17 25.63 -4.51
C LYS A 178 0.70 25.01 -3.42
N ASP A 179 0.56 25.44 -2.18
CA ASP A 179 1.29 24.87 -1.04
C ASP A 179 0.91 23.41 -0.82
N ILE A 180 -0.38 23.10 -0.84
CA ILE A 180 -0.89 21.72 -0.72
C ILE A 180 -0.39 20.86 -1.87
N ASP A 181 -0.56 21.29 -3.12
CA ASP A 181 -0.14 20.54 -4.30
C ASP A 181 1.37 20.29 -4.28
N ARG A 182 2.19 21.32 -4.06
CA ARG A 182 3.66 21.16 -3.97
C ARG A 182 4.08 20.19 -2.85
N ARG A 183 3.36 20.19 -1.73
CA ARG A 183 3.66 19.26 -0.63
C ARG A 183 3.16 17.85 -0.95
N LEU A 184 2.03 17.72 -1.65
CA LEU A 184 1.43 16.47 -2.06
C LEU A 184 2.05 15.83 -3.29
N GLU A 185 2.78 16.58 -4.13
CA GLU A 185 3.60 16.05 -5.23
C GLU A 185 4.56 14.96 -4.74
N ALA A 186 5.08 15.13 -3.51
CA ALA A 186 5.92 14.13 -2.85
C ALA A 186 5.16 12.84 -2.44
N PHE A 187 3.83 12.85 -2.48
CA PHE A 187 2.95 11.80 -1.96
C PHE A 187 1.90 11.36 -2.99
N GLU A 188 2.09 11.66 -4.28
CA GLU A 188 1.16 11.27 -5.35
C GLU A 188 0.88 9.77 -5.38
N ASN A 189 1.85 8.96 -4.94
CA ASN A 189 1.73 7.50 -4.90
C ASN A 189 1.17 6.97 -3.56
N VAL A 190 0.66 7.82 -2.67
CA VAL A 190 0.11 7.38 -1.37
C VAL A 190 -1.02 6.37 -1.54
N LEU A 191 -1.84 6.55 -2.57
CA LEU A 191 -2.94 5.65 -2.90
C LEU A 191 -2.47 4.37 -3.58
N GLU A 192 -1.27 4.35 -4.13
CA GLU A 192 -0.66 3.17 -4.73
C GLU A 192 -0.20 2.16 -3.67
N ALA A 193 0.08 2.61 -2.45
CA ALA A 193 0.42 1.73 -1.34
C ALA A 193 -0.83 0.96 -0.85
N PRO A 194 -0.68 -0.29 -0.39
CA PRO A 194 -1.77 -1.04 0.22
C PRO A 194 -2.19 -0.44 1.57
N LEU A 195 -3.48 -0.51 1.92
CA LEU A 195 -3.99 -0.02 3.22
C LEU A 195 -4.00 -1.10 4.30
N VAL A 196 -3.78 -2.34 3.90
CA VAL A 196 -3.50 -3.44 4.82
C VAL A 196 -2.18 -4.07 4.45
N GLN A 197 -1.34 -4.39 5.41
CA GLN A 197 -0.11 -5.16 5.19
C GLN A 197 -0.07 -6.38 6.10
N ILE A 198 0.59 -7.44 5.63
CA ILE A 198 0.96 -8.61 6.44
C ILE A 198 2.48 -8.69 6.53
N GLU A 199 2.97 -9.39 7.56
CA GLU A 199 4.39 -9.50 7.90
C GLU A 199 5.26 -9.91 6.71
N GLU A 200 4.76 -10.78 5.84
CA GLU A 200 5.47 -11.34 4.70
C GLU A 200 5.53 -10.39 3.50
N THR A 201 4.68 -9.36 3.47
CA THR A 201 4.58 -8.42 2.34
C THR A 201 5.20 -7.05 2.63
N LYS A 202 5.41 -6.71 3.91
CA LYS A 202 5.89 -5.37 4.33
C LYS A 202 7.25 -5.00 3.75
N ASP A 203 8.06 -6.00 3.41
CA ASP A 203 9.41 -5.80 2.89
C ASP A 203 9.50 -5.77 1.37
N PHE A 204 8.40 -6.06 0.66
CA PHE A 204 8.37 -5.97 -0.80
C PHE A 204 8.37 -4.51 -1.23
N ARG A 205 9.29 -4.17 -2.14
CA ARG A 205 9.54 -2.79 -2.60
C ARG A 205 8.25 -2.09 -3.04
N ASP A 206 7.45 -2.79 -3.83
CA ASP A 206 6.23 -2.23 -4.44
C ASP A 206 5.05 -2.15 -3.45
N TYR A 207 5.20 -2.70 -2.25
CA TYR A 207 4.19 -2.69 -1.19
C TYR A 207 4.50 -1.68 -0.08
N ARG A 208 5.76 -1.23 0.03
CA ARG A 208 6.17 -0.27 1.06
C ARG A 208 5.52 1.10 0.83
N PRO A 209 4.90 1.71 1.84
CA PRO A 209 4.56 3.11 1.79
C PRO A 209 5.82 3.96 1.56
N ASP A 210 5.67 5.13 0.95
CA ASP A 210 6.78 6.08 0.81
C ASP A 210 7.39 6.36 2.20
N ALA A 211 8.71 6.25 2.33
CA ALA A 211 9.41 6.48 3.60
C ALA A 211 9.19 7.90 4.17
N ARG A 212 8.79 8.85 3.32
CA ARG A 212 8.38 10.18 3.75
C ARG A 212 7.05 10.14 4.49
N LEU A 213 6.09 9.27 4.12
CA LEU A 213 4.82 9.11 4.82
C LEU A 213 5.02 8.52 6.21
N THR A 214 5.91 7.55 6.37
CA THR A 214 6.16 6.92 7.67
C THR A 214 6.82 7.87 8.68
N THR A 215 7.47 8.93 8.19
CA THR A 215 8.09 9.99 9.00
C THR A 215 7.20 11.24 9.15
N MET A 216 5.99 11.24 8.57
CA MET A 216 5.12 12.41 8.54
C MET A 216 4.34 12.68 9.83
N ALA A 217 4.21 11.72 10.73
CA ALA A 217 3.41 11.89 11.93
C ALA A 217 3.91 13.03 12.85
N ASP A 218 5.17 13.46 12.72
CA ASP A 218 5.74 14.60 13.47
C ASP A 218 5.86 15.89 12.62
N ASN A 219 5.29 15.91 11.43
CA ASN A 219 5.64 16.93 10.43
C ASN A 219 4.86 18.23 10.62
N GLN A 220 5.55 19.29 11.06
CA GLN A 220 4.97 20.60 11.37
C GLN A 220 4.15 21.18 10.21
N TRP A 221 4.58 21.00 8.96
CA TRP A 221 3.86 21.56 7.81
C TRP A 221 2.46 20.95 7.63
N LEU A 222 2.28 19.65 7.94
CA LEU A 222 0.97 19.00 7.81
C LEU A 222 0.00 19.55 8.86
N LYS A 223 0.49 19.79 10.09
CA LYS A 223 -0.27 20.45 11.15
C LYS A 223 -0.68 21.85 10.73
N THR A 224 0.27 22.65 10.24
CA THR A 224 0.01 24.02 9.78
C THR A 224 -1.00 24.03 8.63
N LEU A 225 -0.89 23.14 7.63
CA LEU A 225 -1.85 23.06 6.54
C LEU A 225 -3.23 22.62 7.04
N SER A 226 -3.30 21.60 7.90
CA SER A 226 -4.55 21.13 8.51
C SER A 226 -5.27 22.27 9.24
N THR A 227 -4.56 23.01 10.09
CA THR A 227 -5.12 24.18 10.78
C THR A 227 -5.58 25.25 9.80
N ARG A 228 -4.80 25.56 8.76
CA ARG A 228 -5.18 26.57 7.77
C ARG A 228 -6.45 26.19 7.02
N VAL A 229 -6.53 24.97 6.51
CA VAL A 229 -7.71 24.54 5.74
C VAL A 229 -8.94 24.41 6.62
N MET A 230 -8.80 23.98 7.88
CA MET A 230 -9.90 23.82 8.84
C MET A 230 -10.32 25.12 9.54
N ALA A 231 -9.59 26.22 9.35
CA ALA A 231 -9.83 27.45 10.07
C ALA A 231 -11.19 28.07 9.75
N GLN A 232 -11.98 28.38 10.77
CA GLN A 232 -13.23 29.13 10.62
C GLN A 232 -12.97 30.49 9.95
N GLN A 233 -11.85 31.15 10.29
CA GLN A 233 -11.47 32.41 9.66
C GLN A 233 -11.34 32.27 8.15
N LEU A 234 -10.86 31.13 7.63
CA LEU A 234 -10.73 30.91 6.19
C LEU A 234 -12.10 30.62 5.55
N GLN A 235 -12.98 29.91 6.25
CA GLN A 235 -14.37 29.70 5.83
C GLN A 235 -15.14 31.01 5.67
N ASP A 236 -14.85 32.01 6.51
CA ASP A 236 -15.50 33.33 6.44
C ASP A 236 -15.13 34.13 5.17
N PHE A 237 -14.03 33.75 4.49
CA PHE A 237 -13.62 34.31 3.19
C PHE A 237 -14.18 33.54 1.99
N ALA A 238 -14.49 32.26 2.15
CA ALA A 238 -15.16 31.45 1.13
C ALA A 238 -16.67 31.76 1.11
N VAL A 239 -17.06 32.90 0.54
CA VAL A 239 -18.43 33.42 0.70
C VAL A 239 -19.44 32.70 -0.20
N VAL A 240 -19.06 32.37 -1.44
CA VAL A 240 -19.93 31.69 -2.41
C VAL A 240 -19.78 30.17 -2.35
N GLN A 241 -20.78 29.44 -2.85
CA GLN A 241 -20.84 27.99 -2.75
C GLN A 241 -19.65 27.30 -3.43
N ASP A 242 -19.27 27.70 -4.65
CA ASP A 242 -18.12 27.16 -5.37
C ASP A 242 -16.80 27.29 -4.58
N ASP A 243 -16.60 28.42 -3.90
CA ASP A 243 -15.42 28.68 -3.07
C ASP A 243 -15.40 27.76 -1.84
N LYS A 244 -16.57 27.53 -1.23
CA LYS A 244 -16.72 26.58 -0.11
C LYS A 244 -16.44 25.15 -0.57
N GLU A 245 -16.93 24.75 -1.73
CA GLU A 245 -16.69 23.41 -2.30
C GLU A 245 -15.20 23.19 -2.59
N ARG A 246 -14.54 24.18 -3.19
CA ARG A 246 -13.10 24.17 -3.43
C ARG A 246 -12.29 24.09 -2.14
N LEU A 247 -12.67 24.84 -1.11
CA LEU A 247 -12.01 24.78 0.20
C LEU A 247 -12.22 23.42 0.86
N GLN A 248 -13.44 22.87 0.84
CA GLN A 248 -13.75 21.54 1.36
C GLN A 248 -12.96 20.44 0.64
N GLN A 249 -12.72 20.57 -0.66
CA GLN A 249 -11.88 19.64 -1.39
C GLN A 249 -10.43 19.63 -0.87
N LEU A 250 -9.86 20.82 -0.61
CA LEU A 250 -8.52 20.93 -0.01
C LEU A 250 -8.47 20.36 1.42
N GLN A 251 -9.53 20.62 2.20
CA GLN A 251 -9.70 20.06 3.55
C GLN A 251 -9.66 18.54 3.53
N MET A 252 -10.47 17.92 2.67
CA MET A 252 -10.52 16.48 2.52
C MET A 252 -9.17 15.89 2.11
N ARG A 253 -8.46 16.50 1.15
CA ARG A 253 -7.12 16.05 0.73
C ARG A 253 -6.12 16.06 1.88
N VAL A 254 -6.09 17.13 2.68
CA VAL A 254 -5.16 17.26 3.82
C VAL A 254 -5.51 16.27 4.93
N LEU A 255 -6.80 16.12 5.25
CA LEU A 255 -7.26 15.20 6.29
C LEU A 255 -7.00 13.74 5.89
N SER A 256 -7.29 13.36 4.65
CA SER A 256 -6.98 12.03 4.14
C SER A 256 -5.49 11.69 4.27
N LEU A 257 -4.61 12.65 4.01
CA LEU A 257 -3.17 12.46 4.14
C LEU A 257 -2.73 12.19 5.59
N ILE A 258 -3.37 12.83 6.59
CA ILE A 258 -3.10 12.55 8.01
C ILE A 258 -3.37 11.08 8.30
N TYR A 259 -4.53 10.57 7.87
CA TYR A 259 -4.88 9.17 8.08
C TYR A 259 -3.96 8.21 7.32
N TYR A 260 -3.63 8.49 6.05
CA TYR A 260 -2.68 7.66 5.30
C TYR A 260 -1.28 7.65 5.93
N ALA A 261 -0.80 8.77 6.48
CA ALA A 261 0.48 8.83 7.18
C ALA A 261 0.46 7.97 8.46
N ASN A 262 -0.62 8.03 9.24
CA ASN A 262 -0.80 7.18 10.41
C ASN A 262 -0.88 5.69 10.01
N ILE A 263 -1.65 5.36 8.97
CA ILE A 263 -1.74 3.98 8.44
C ILE A 263 -0.33 3.49 8.07
N ALA A 264 0.42 4.25 7.27
CA ALA A 264 1.77 3.90 6.85
C ALA A 264 2.71 3.68 8.05
N GLN A 265 2.62 4.50 9.09
CA GLN A 265 3.42 4.35 10.30
C GLN A 265 3.13 3.04 11.04
N HIS A 266 1.86 2.68 11.20
CA HIS A 266 1.46 1.47 11.93
C HIS A 266 1.61 0.18 11.11
N GLN A 267 1.70 0.27 9.79
CA GLN A 267 1.99 -0.86 8.91
C GLN A 267 3.46 -1.30 8.89
N VAL A 268 4.42 -0.49 9.40
CA VAL A 268 5.84 -0.87 9.44
C VAL A 268 6.07 -2.16 10.26
N ALA A 269 5.24 -2.39 11.27
CA ALA A 269 5.24 -3.59 12.09
C ALA A 269 3.79 -4.14 12.21
N PRO A 270 3.33 -4.91 11.21
CA PRO A 270 1.97 -5.43 11.18
C PRO A 270 1.77 -6.47 12.30
N THR A 271 0.92 -6.13 13.27
CA THR A 271 0.58 -6.94 14.44
C THR A 271 -0.91 -6.76 14.74
N PRO A 272 -1.56 -7.66 15.51
CA PRO A 272 -2.96 -7.48 15.87
C PRO A 272 -3.28 -6.11 16.49
N SER A 273 -2.40 -5.58 17.34
CA SER A 273 -2.57 -4.24 17.92
C SER A 273 -2.43 -3.14 16.88
N SER A 274 -1.49 -3.24 15.95
CA SER A 274 -1.35 -2.23 14.89
C SER A 274 -2.50 -2.28 13.89
N TYR A 275 -3.08 -3.46 13.61
CA TYR A 275 -4.30 -3.58 12.80
C TYR A 275 -5.49 -2.86 13.42
N HIS A 276 -5.65 -2.88 14.75
CA HIS A 276 -6.70 -2.10 15.41
C HIS A 276 -6.57 -0.60 15.13
N VAL A 277 -5.35 -0.06 15.18
CA VAL A 277 -5.08 1.36 14.93
C VAL A 277 -5.26 1.71 13.46
N VAL A 278 -4.74 0.87 12.55
CA VAL A 278 -4.96 1.02 11.10
C VAL A 278 -6.46 1.02 10.80
N ARG A 279 -7.21 0.08 11.38
CA ARG A 279 -8.67 0.01 11.23
C ARG A 279 -9.36 1.29 11.69
N GLN A 280 -8.96 1.86 12.82
CA GLN A 280 -9.53 3.13 13.30
C GLN A 280 -9.30 4.28 12.33
N ASN A 281 -8.10 4.36 11.72
CA ASN A 281 -7.81 5.35 10.68
C ASN A 281 -8.64 5.12 9.40
N VAL A 282 -8.77 3.86 8.95
CA VAL A 282 -9.57 3.51 7.75
C VAL A 282 -11.06 3.79 7.95
N VAL A 283 -11.61 3.49 9.13
CA VAL A 283 -13.01 3.82 9.49
C VAL A 283 -13.24 5.33 9.52
N ALA A 284 -12.28 6.11 10.04
CA ALA A 284 -12.39 7.56 10.04
C ALA A 284 -12.36 8.13 8.60
N LEU A 285 -11.41 7.68 7.77
CA LEU A 285 -11.36 8.00 6.34
C LEU A 285 -12.69 7.70 5.64
N GLN A 286 -13.24 6.51 5.87
CA GLN A 286 -14.50 6.09 5.28
C GLN A 286 -15.63 7.05 5.66
N ARG A 287 -15.76 7.37 6.95
CA ARG A 287 -16.79 8.28 7.45
C ARG A 287 -16.68 9.66 6.80
N ASP A 288 -15.46 10.18 6.65
CA ASP A 288 -15.23 11.48 6.04
C ASP A 288 -15.56 11.46 4.54
N TYR A 289 -15.19 10.39 3.81
CA TYR A 289 -15.57 10.24 2.41
C TYR A 289 -17.09 10.15 2.22
N GLN A 290 -17.79 9.38 3.05
CA GLN A 290 -19.26 9.27 3.00
C GLN A 290 -19.96 10.60 3.31
N ALA A 291 -19.49 11.32 4.35
CA ALA A 291 -20.02 12.63 4.70
C ALA A 291 -19.75 13.67 3.62
N TYR A 292 -18.61 13.57 2.93
CA TYR A 292 -18.25 14.48 1.86
C TYR A 292 -18.98 14.18 0.55
N ALA A 293 -19.18 12.90 0.20
CA ALA A 293 -19.89 12.48 -1.01
C ALA A 293 -21.29 13.10 -1.15
N GLN A 294 -21.99 13.33 -0.03
CA GLN A 294 -23.31 13.97 -0.01
C GLN A 294 -23.31 15.44 -0.44
N LYS A 295 -22.12 16.07 -0.52
CA LYS A 295 -21.93 17.50 -0.79
C LYS A 295 -21.29 17.78 -2.14
N ILE A 296 -20.86 16.75 -2.88
CA ILE A 296 -20.15 16.90 -4.15
C ILE A 296 -21.14 17.06 -5.29
N SER A 297 -20.96 18.14 -6.07
CA SER A 297 -21.74 18.45 -7.27
C SER A 297 -21.15 17.83 -8.55
N ASP A 298 -19.81 17.69 -8.62
CA ASP A 298 -19.08 17.08 -9.74
C ASP A 298 -19.22 15.55 -9.75
N GLU A 299 -19.92 15.00 -10.73
CA GLU A 299 -20.16 13.55 -10.88
C GLU A 299 -18.87 12.73 -11.03
N HIS A 300 -17.87 13.26 -11.72
CA HIS A 300 -16.59 12.56 -11.92
C HIS A 300 -15.83 12.47 -10.60
N TYR A 301 -15.78 13.57 -9.86
CA TYR A 301 -15.14 13.58 -8.55
C TYR A 301 -15.92 12.77 -7.51
N LEU A 302 -17.25 12.78 -7.57
CA LEU A 302 -18.10 11.92 -6.74
C LEU A 302 -17.80 10.44 -6.99
N SER A 303 -17.68 10.02 -8.25
CA SER A 303 -17.29 8.65 -8.61
C SER A 303 -15.92 8.27 -8.01
N TYR A 304 -14.96 9.20 -8.00
CA TYR A 304 -13.66 8.98 -7.37
C TYR A 304 -13.76 8.78 -5.85
N ILE A 305 -14.55 9.62 -5.16
CA ILE A 305 -14.78 9.47 -3.71
C ILE A 305 -15.53 8.17 -3.38
N GLN A 306 -16.47 7.74 -4.22
CA GLN A 306 -17.15 6.45 -4.07
C GLN A 306 -16.20 5.26 -4.21
N ALA A 307 -15.24 5.32 -5.14
CA ALA A 307 -14.22 4.28 -5.28
C ALA A 307 -13.30 4.21 -4.04
N LEU A 308 -12.94 5.36 -3.45
CA LEU A 308 -12.20 5.42 -2.19
C LEU A 308 -12.99 4.82 -1.01
N ASP A 309 -14.26 5.18 -0.86
CA ASP A 309 -15.15 4.62 0.18
C ASP A 309 -15.32 3.09 0.02
N ALA A 310 -15.50 2.61 -1.21
CA ALA A 310 -15.59 1.19 -1.50
C ALA A 310 -14.28 0.44 -1.14
N ARG A 311 -13.11 1.04 -1.41
CA ARG A 311 -11.83 0.50 -0.98
C ARG A 311 -11.77 0.39 0.55
N MET A 312 -12.08 1.48 1.27
CA MET A 312 -12.08 1.47 2.74
C MET A 312 -13.00 0.37 3.30
N SER A 313 -14.17 0.16 2.68
CA SER A 313 -15.11 -0.90 3.07
C SER A 313 -14.48 -2.29 3.00
N GLY A 314 -13.77 -2.60 1.91
CA GLY A 314 -13.06 -3.86 1.74
C GLY A 314 -11.91 -4.03 2.75
N ASP A 315 -11.13 -2.96 2.97
CA ASP A 315 -9.99 -2.98 3.88
C ASP A 315 -10.39 -3.10 5.35
N ILE A 316 -11.52 -2.51 5.77
CA ILE A 316 -12.08 -2.70 7.11
C ILE A 316 -12.40 -4.17 7.34
N LEU A 317 -13.06 -4.82 6.38
CA LEU A 317 -13.38 -6.25 6.48
C LEU A 317 -12.12 -7.11 6.52
N LEU A 318 -11.09 -6.75 5.75
CA LEU A 318 -9.81 -7.45 5.76
C LEU A 318 -9.12 -7.32 7.12
N LEU A 319 -9.10 -6.11 7.70
CA LEU A 319 -8.55 -5.87 9.03
C LEU A 319 -9.34 -6.61 10.11
N ASP A 320 -10.67 -6.62 10.05
CA ASP A 320 -11.52 -7.38 10.99
C ASP A 320 -11.21 -8.88 10.94
N LEU A 321 -11.03 -9.43 9.73
CA LEU A 321 -10.60 -10.82 9.55
C LEU A 321 -9.21 -11.05 10.16
N LEU A 322 -8.21 -10.20 9.86
CA LEU A 322 -6.85 -10.38 10.38
C LEU A 322 -6.79 -10.26 11.90
N ILE A 323 -7.49 -9.29 12.49
CA ILE A 323 -7.63 -9.11 13.93
C ILE A 323 -8.23 -10.38 14.54
N SER A 324 -9.37 -10.85 14.02
CA SER A 324 -10.03 -12.02 14.58
C SER A 324 -9.24 -13.32 14.42
N ALA A 325 -8.49 -13.45 13.31
CA ALA A 325 -7.74 -14.66 12.97
C ALA A 325 -6.39 -14.79 13.71
N LEU A 326 -5.71 -13.67 13.96
CA LEU A 326 -4.35 -13.64 14.49
C LEU A 326 -4.27 -13.27 15.98
N ASP A 327 -5.38 -12.88 16.60
CA ASP A 327 -5.50 -12.69 18.05
C ASP A 327 -5.43 -14.04 18.79
N GLU A 328 -4.85 -14.04 19.99
CA GLU A 328 -4.51 -15.29 20.70
C GLU A 328 -5.71 -15.95 21.38
N GLY A 329 -5.66 -17.28 21.51
CA GLY A 329 -6.59 -18.04 22.36
C GLY A 329 -7.98 -18.31 21.79
N ARG A 330 -8.16 -18.19 20.46
CA ARG A 330 -9.44 -18.50 19.80
C ARG A 330 -9.33 -19.75 18.93
N HIS A 331 -10.20 -20.73 19.16
CA HIS A 331 -10.47 -21.77 18.17
C HIS A 331 -11.36 -21.19 17.07
N ILE A 332 -10.85 -21.18 15.85
CA ILE A 332 -11.53 -20.57 14.71
C ILE A 332 -11.84 -21.67 13.70
N MET A 333 -13.10 -21.73 13.28
CA MET A 333 -13.55 -22.68 12.26
C MET A 333 -13.10 -22.17 10.88
N PRO A 334 -12.39 -22.99 10.08
CA PRO A 334 -11.91 -22.60 8.76
C PRO A 334 -13.03 -22.10 7.83
N GLU A 335 -14.23 -22.70 7.90
CA GLU A 335 -15.38 -22.34 7.07
C GLU A 335 -15.82 -20.88 7.31
N ALA A 336 -15.79 -20.43 8.57
CA ALA A 336 -16.12 -19.05 8.91
C ALA A 336 -15.09 -18.06 8.32
N LEU A 337 -13.80 -18.40 8.39
CA LEU A 337 -12.73 -17.61 7.77
C LEU A 337 -12.86 -17.57 6.25
N LEU A 338 -13.18 -18.71 5.61
CA LEU A 338 -13.40 -18.80 4.16
C LEU A 338 -14.57 -17.91 3.71
N VAL A 339 -15.69 -17.90 4.45
CA VAL A 339 -16.81 -17.00 4.14
C VAL A 339 -16.39 -15.54 4.26
N GLN A 340 -15.70 -15.17 5.35
CA GLN A 340 -15.25 -13.81 5.59
C GLN A 340 -14.27 -13.32 4.52
N ILE A 341 -13.24 -14.09 4.17
CA ILE A 341 -12.25 -13.67 3.16
C ILE A 341 -12.85 -13.58 1.75
N ASN A 342 -13.84 -14.42 1.41
CA ASN A 342 -14.56 -14.28 0.14
C ASN A 342 -15.41 -13.00 0.10
N ASN A 343 -16.01 -12.61 1.22
CA ASN A 343 -16.70 -11.32 1.33
C ASN A 343 -15.73 -10.13 1.19
N VAL A 344 -14.55 -10.21 1.80
CA VAL A 344 -13.48 -9.21 1.61
C VAL A 344 -13.12 -9.07 0.14
N LEU A 345 -12.83 -10.19 -0.54
CA LEU A 345 -12.48 -10.19 -1.96
C LEU A 345 -13.60 -9.62 -2.83
N ALA A 346 -14.86 -9.98 -2.57
CA ALA A 346 -16.00 -9.43 -3.30
C ALA A 346 -16.08 -7.89 -3.18
N GLN A 347 -15.87 -7.35 -1.97
CA GLN A 347 -15.87 -5.90 -1.76
C GLN A 347 -14.69 -5.20 -2.41
N LEU A 348 -13.47 -5.76 -2.31
CA LEU A 348 -12.30 -5.19 -2.96
C LEU A 348 -12.39 -5.27 -4.50
N TYR A 349 -12.96 -6.33 -5.06
CA TYR A 349 -13.24 -6.39 -6.50
C TYR A 349 -14.27 -5.36 -6.92
N ASN A 350 -15.32 -5.12 -6.12
CA ASN A 350 -16.27 -4.04 -6.38
C ASN A 350 -15.58 -2.67 -6.38
N ALA A 351 -14.73 -2.38 -5.38
CA ALA A 351 -13.91 -1.17 -5.34
C ALA A 351 -13.02 -1.04 -6.58
N TYR A 352 -12.40 -2.13 -7.02
CA TYR A 352 -11.58 -2.18 -8.23
C TYR A 352 -12.39 -1.83 -9.50
N GLN A 353 -13.61 -2.38 -9.64
CA GLN A 353 -14.47 -2.04 -10.78
C GLN A 353 -14.88 -0.57 -10.75
N LEU A 354 -15.22 -0.01 -9.58
CA LEU A 354 -15.54 1.41 -9.43
C LEU A 354 -14.35 2.30 -9.79
N ALA A 355 -13.14 1.96 -9.35
CA ALA A 355 -11.92 2.69 -9.69
C ALA A 355 -11.64 2.67 -11.21
N ARG A 356 -11.82 1.51 -11.86
CA ARG A 356 -11.64 1.38 -13.33
C ARG A 356 -12.70 2.11 -14.15
N ALA A 357 -13.94 2.16 -13.66
CA ALA A 357 -15.03 2.87 -14.31
C ALA A 357 -14.96 4.40 -14.06
N CYS A 358 -14.17 4.84 -13.08
CA CYS A 358 -14.04 6.24 -12.73
C CYS A 358 -13.35 7.03 -13.85
N THR A 359 -14.06 8.03 -14.38
CA THR A 359 -13.55 8.91 -15.45
C THR A 359 -12.94 10.21 -14.91
N TYR A 360 -12.66 10.28 -13.60
CA TYR A 360 -11.90 11.38 -13.02
C TYR A 360 -10.44 11.37 -13.53
N ASN A 361 -9.62 12.32 -13.07
CA ASN A 361 -8.26 12.49 -13.55
C ASN A 361 -7.39 11.22 -13.32
N PRO A 362 -6.79 10.64 -14.39
CA PRO A 362 -5.93 9.44 -14.33
C PRO A 362 -4.77 9.52 -13.35
N LEU A 363 -4.28 10.74 -13.05
CA LEU A 363 -3.22 10.96 -12.05
C LEU A 363 -3.63 10.51 -10.65
N TYR A 364 -4.93 10.48 -10.34
CA TYR A 364 -5.44 10.03 -9.04
C TYR A 364 -6.07 8.63 -9.11
N THR A 365 -6.76 8.31 -10.20
CA THR A 365 -7.46 7.01 -10.34
C THR A 365 -6.50 5.86 -10.60
N SER A 366 -5.39 6.06 -11.33
CA SER A 366 -4.43 4.98 -11.61
C SER A 366 -3.69 4.50 -10.36
N PRO A 367 -3.15 5.38 -9.48
CA PRO A 367 -2.58 4.95 -8.21
C PRO A 367 -3.60 4.24 -7.32
N LEU A 368 -4.85 4.74 -7.26
CA LEU A 368 -5.93 4.09 -6.52
C LEU A 368 -6.20 2.66 -7.02
N GLU A 369 -6.32 2.48 -8.35
CA GLU A 369 -6.50 1.17 -8.96
C GLU A 369 -5.39 0.19 -8.55
N GLN A 370 -4.12 0.64 -8.63
CA GLN A 370 -2.95 -0.16 -8.27
C GLN A 370 -2.94 -0.51 -6.77
N GLY A 371 -3.29 0.44 -5.90
CA GLY A 371 -3.42 0.18 -4.46
C GLY A 371 -4.46 -0.90 -4.16
N ILE A 372 -5.64 -0.82 -4.78
CA ILE A 372 -6.70 -1.83 -4.62
C ILE A 372 -6.23 -3.20 -5.12
N GLN A 373 -5.49 -3.28 -6.23
CA GLN A 373 -4.92 -4.54 -6.70
C GLN A 373 -3.94 -5.16 -5.69
N LYS A 374 -3.15 -4.34 -4.99
CA LYS A 374 -2.24 -4.79 -3.94
C LYS A 374 -3.04 -5.32 -2.73
N ASP A 375 -4.10 -4.62 -2.31
CA ASP A 375 -5.01 -5.07 -1.24
C ASP A 375 -5.68 -6.41 -1.61
N ILE A 376 -6.17 -6.56 -2.86
CA ILE A 376 -6.70 -7.83 -3.39
C ILE A 376 -5.65 -8.94 -3.33
N THR A 377 -4.42 -8.65 -3.70
CA THR A 377 -3.34 -9.65 -3.69
C THR A 377 -3.04 -10.13 -2.26
N ILE A 378 -3.05 -9.23 -1.28
CA ILE A 378 -2.91 -9.58 0.14
C ILE A 378 -4.08 -10.43 0.61
N ALA A 379 -5.31 -10.05 0.28
CA ALA A 379 -6.50 -10.86 0.59
C ALA A 379 -6.42 -12.26 -0.04
N ARG A 380 -5.88 -12.39 -1.26
CA ARG A 380 -5.66 -13.70 -1.91
C ARG A 380 -4.57 -14.53 -1.24
N ILE A 381 -3.52 -13.91 -0.71
CA ILE A 381 -2.50 -14.60 0.09
C ILE A 381 -3.16 -15.19 1.33
N ILE A 382 -3.96 -14.40 2.03
CA ILE A 382 -4.70 -14.84 3.21
C ILE A 382 -5.71 -15.95 2.86
N LEU A 383 -6.42 -15.85 1.75
CA LEU A 383 -7.28 -16.94 1.26
C LEU A 383 -6.49 -18.23 1.05
N ALA A 384 -5.33 -18.19 0.38
CA ALA A 384 -4.51 -19.38 0.14
C ALA A 384 -4.05 -20.04 1.46
N ILE A 385 -3.77 -19.24 2.48
CA ILE A 385 -3.42 -19.71 3.82
C ILE A 385 -4.64 -20.37 4.49
N ILE A 386 -5.80 -19.69 4.51
CA ILE A 386 -7.03 -20.22 5.12
C ILE A 386 -7.48 -21.51 4.42
N THR A 387 -7.41 -21.58 3.09
CA THR A 387 -7.71 -22.81 2.35
C THR A 387 -6.76 -23.94 2.72
N SER A 388 -5.47 -23.65 2.92
CA SER A 388 -4.51 -24.66 3.37
C SER A 388 -4.81 -25.13 4.80
N PHE A 389 -5.22 -24.21 5.68
CA PHE A 389 -5.64 -24.51 7.06
C PHE A 389 -6.88 -25.41 7.10
N GLU A 390 -7.85 -25.15 6.23
CA GLU A 390 -9.07 -25.96 6.10
C GLU A 390 -8.74 -27.42 5.76
N PHE A 391 -7.85 -27.66 4.80
CA PHE A 391 -7.46 -29.04 4.47
C PHE A 391 -6.73 -29.77 5.60
N VAL A 392 -5.89 -29.07 6.35
CA VAL A 392 -5.16 -29.67 7.48
C VAL A 392 -6.11 -30.01 8.63
N THR A 393 -7.01 -29.09 8.96
CA THR A 393 -7.93 -29.22 10.10
C THR A 393 -8.95 -30.34 9.97
N ARG A 394 -9.23 -30.80 8.74
CA ARG A 394 -10.03 -32.01 8.49
C ARG A 394 -9.40 -33.30 9.04
N THR A 395 -8.09 -33.31 9.23
CA THR A 395 -7.34 -34.50 9.69
C THR A 395 -6.68 -34.33 11.05
N GLN A 396 -6.47 -33.09 11.49
CA GLN A 396 -5.77 -32.77 12.73
C GLN A 396 -6.38 -31.53 13.38
N ALA A 397 -6.69 -31.59 14.68
CA ALA A 397 -7.12 -30.39 15.40
C ALA A 397 -5.94 -29.42 15.52
N GLU A 398 -6.10 -28.22 14.98
CA GLU A 398 -5.04 -27.21 14.98
C GLU A 398 -5.63 -25.78 15.07
N GLU A 399 -4.88 -24.88 15.73
CA GLU A 399 -5.20 -23.45 15.78
C GLU A 399 -4.60 -22.69 14.59
N PHE A 400 -5.28 -21.63 14.15
CA PHE A 400 -4.90 -20.88 12.94
C PHE A 400 -3.52 -20.21 13.05
N LYS A 401 -3.21 -19.53 14.16
CA LYS A 401 -1.95 -18.77 14.31
C LYS A 401 -0.69 -19.68 14.32
N PRO A 402 -0.66 -20.80 15.05
CA PRO A 402 0.43 -21.79 14.92
C PRO A 402 0.58 -22.34 13.50
N PHE A 403 -0.53 -22.68 12.84
CA PHE A 403 -0.53 -23.14 11.46
C PHE A 403 0.05 -22.09 10.52
N TYR A 404 -0.46 -20.86 10.59
CA TYR A 404 0.01 -19.70 9.82
C TYR A 404 1.53 -19.56 9.93
N THR A 405 2.04 -19.54 11.16
CA THR A 405 3.48 -19.37 11.43
C THR A 405 4.30 -20.52 10.84
N ARG A 406 3.80 -21.76 10.93
CA ARG A 406 4.47 -22.94 10.36
C ARG A 406 4.46 -22.91 8.84
N LEU A 407 3.34 -22.55 8.21
CA LEU A 407 3.20 -22.44 6.77
C LEU A 407 4.12 -21.33 6.20
N MET A 408 4.18 -20.17 6.84
CA MET A 408 5.05 -19.07 6.40
C MET A 408 6.53 -19.42 6.57
N ARG A 409 6.91 -20.11 7.66
CA ARG A 409 8.27 -20.65 7.82
C ARG A 409 8.61 -21.65 6.72
N TYR A 410 7.70 -22.57 6.42
CA TYR A 410 7.87 -23.53 5.33
C TYR A 410 8.04 -22.82 3.98
N ALA A 411 7.18 -21.86 3.65
CA ALA A 411 7.29 -21.08 2.42
C ALA A 411 8.66 -20.38 2.29
N ASN A 412 9.12 -19.70 3.35
CA ASN A 412 10.40 -19.01 3.37
C ASN A 412 11.62 -19.96 3.28
N ASN A 413 11.49 -21.19 3.77
CA ASN A 413 12.53 -22.21 3.62
C ASN A 413 12.57 -22.82 2.21
N MET A 414 11.47 -22.74 1.46
CA MET A 414 11.37 -23.24 0.08
C MET A 414 11.92 -22.23 -0.93
N ALA A 415 11.65 -20.94 -0.76
CA ALA A 415 12.18 -19.90 -1.64
C ALA A 415 12.27 -18.53 -0.95
N LYS A 416 13.17 -17.68 -1.47
CA LYS A 416 13.21 -16.25 -1.13
C LYS A 416 12.27 -15.49 -2.06
N PHE A 417 11.31 -14.78 -1.48
CA PHE A 417 10.36 -13.96 -2.23
C PHE A 417 10.81 -12.50 -2.24
N GLN A 418 10.63 -11.83 -3.38
CA GLN A 418 10.80 -10.39 -3.51
C GLN A 418 9.51 -9.70 -3.99
N LYS A 419 8.47 -10.51 -4.28
CA LYS A 419 7.21 -10.11 -4.90
C LYS A 419 6.06 -10.89 -4.26
N ALA A 420 4.93 -10.22 -4.03
CA ALA A 420 3.76 -10.81 -3.40
C ALA A 420 3.12 -11.91 -4.26
N GLU A 421 3.16 -11.75 -5.58
CA GLU A 421 2.60 -12.72 -6.53
C GLU A 421 3.35 -14.05 -6.48
N HIS A 422 4.66 -14.02 -6.21
CA HIS A 422 5.46 -15.24 -6.07
C HIS A 422 5.12 -15.99 -4.77
N LEU A 423 4.91 -15.25 -3.67
CA LEU A 423 4.45 -15.83 -2.41
C LEU A 423 3.04 -16.42 -2.57
N LEU A 424 2.10 -15.66 -3.15
CA LEU A 424 0.75 -16.12 -3.45
C LEU A 424 0.76 -17.39 -4.30
N TRP A 425 1.61 -17.45 -5.33
CA TRP A 425 1.76 -18.62 -6.17
C TRP A 425 2.18 -19.85 -5.37
N LEU A 426 3.25 -19.74 -4.57
CA LEU A 426 3.71 -20.88 -3.77
C LEU A 426 2.63 -21.36 -2.81
N LEU A 427 1.99 -20.46 -2.07
CA LEU A 427 0.94 -20.81 -1.12
C LEU A 427 -0.27 -21.47 -1.82
N THR A 428 -0.63 -20.97 -3.00
CA THR A 428 -1.65 -21.61 -3.84
C THR A 428 -1.22 -23.01 -4.27
N SER A 429 0.06 -23.19 -4.64
CA SER A 429 0.58 -24.51 -4.99
C SER A 429 0.61 -25.47 -3.80
N VAL A 430 0.91 -25.00 -2.60
CA VAL A 430 0.84 -25.79 -1.37
C VAL A 430 -0.60 -26.21 -1.11
N GLY A 431 -1.55 -25.28 -1.17
CA GLY A 431 -2.97 -25.57 -1.03
C GLY A 431 -3.49 -26.62 -2.02
N ARG A 432 -3.03 -26.57 -3.29
CA ARG A 432 -3.37 -27.59 -4.31
C ARG A 432 -2.87 -28.98 -3.95
N VAL A 433 -1.62 -29.09 -3.48
CA VAL A 433 -1.06 -30.37 -3.03
C VAL A 433 -1.82 -30.92 -1.82
N LEU A 434 -2.15 -30.05 -0.86
CA LEU A 434 -2.96 -30.43 0.30
C LEU A 434 -4.37 -30.89 -0.11
N ALA A 435 -5.05 -30.17 -1.00
CA ALA A 435 -6.37 -30.54 -1.53
C ALA A 435 -6.36 -31.93 -2.18
N ALA A 436 -5.35 -32.20 -3.02
CA ALA A 436 -5.21 -33.48 -3.72
C ALA A 436 -4.89 -34.65 -2.78
N ARG A 437 -4.19 -34.38 -1.67
CA ARG A 437 -3.91 -35.35 -0.60
C ARG A 437 -5.12 -35.56 0.33
N ALA A 438 -5.93 -34.53 0.53
CA ALA A 438 -7.16 -34.59 1.31
C ALA A 438 -8.29 -35.35 0.58
N GLY A 439 -8.23 -35.41 -0.76
CA GLY A 439 -9.21 -36.12 -1.59
C GLY A 439 -10.14 -35.21 -2.40
N ASP A 440 -9.91 -33.90 -2.38
CA ASP A 440 -10.87 -32.90 -2.89
C ASP A 440 -10.63 -32.51 -4.34
N ALA A 441 -9.37 -32.24 -4.70
CA ALA A 441 -9.01 -31.70 -6.00
C ALA A 441 -7.87 -32.53 -6.62
N PRO A 442 -8.16 -33.43 -7.56
CA PRO A 442 -7.11 -34.26 -8.18
C PRO A 442 -6.13 -33.40 -8.99
N LEU A 443 -4.88 -33.87 -9.07
CA LEU A 443 -3.81 -33.22 -9.84
C LEU A 443 -3.42 -34.11 -11.03
N PRO A 444 -2.93 -33.53 -12.14
CA PRO A 444 -2.34 -34.31 -13.22
C PRO A 444 -1.06 -34.97 -12.71
N VAL A 445 -1.10 -36.30 -12.54
CA VAL A 445 -0.04 -37.08 -11.87
C VAL A 445 0.19 -38.38 -12.63
N VAL A 446 1.45 -38.74 -12.85
CA VAL A 446 1.85 -40.07 -13.35
C VAL A 446 2.27 -40.93 -12.16
N LYS A 447 1.55 -42.04 -11.92
CA LYS A 447 1.85 -42.98 -10.82
C LYS A 447 2.64 -44.22 -11.23
N ASP A 448 3.19 -44.23 -12.45
CA ASP A 448 3.96 -45.35 -12.96
C ASP A 448 5.38 -45.34 -12.36
N TRP A 449 5.67 -46.33 -11.52
CA TRP A 449 6.99 -46.56 -10.91
C TRP A 449 7.76 -47.73 -11.55
N SER A 450 7.24 -48.35 -12.62
CA SER A 450 7.84 -49.54 -13.24
C SER A 450 9.25 -49.31 -13.82
N TRP A 451 9.61 -48.06 -14.10
CA TRP A 451 10.92 -47.65 -14.60
C TRP A 451 12.01 -47.60 -13.51
N LEU A 452 11.62 -47.56 -12.22
CA LEU A 452 12.53 -47.20 -11.13
C LEU A 452 13.67 -48.21 -10.98
N GLU A 453 13.36 -49.50 -10.92
CA GLU A 453 14.37 -50.55 -10.68
C GLU A 453 15.41 -50.59 -11.80
N ALA A 454 14.96 -50.56 -13.07
CA ALA A 454 15.86 -50.52 -14.22
C ALA A 454 16.75 -49.27 -14.19
N THR A 455 16.19 -48.10 -13.88
CA THR A 455 16.93 -46.84 -13.82
C THR A 455 17.95 -46.82 -12.68
N VAL A 456 17.62 -47.41 -11.52
CA VAL A 456 18.54 -47.56 -10.39
C VAL A 456 19.73 -48.44 -10.78
N GLU A 457 19.49 -49.57 -11.43
CA GLU A 457 20.57 -50.47 -11.86
C GLU A 457 21.42 -49.88 -13.00
N ASP A 458 20.82 -49.13 -13.94
CA ASP A 458 21.55 -48.48 -15.03
C ASP A 458 22.51 -47.40 -14.51
N ASN A 459 22.16 -46.74 -13.41
CA ASN A 459 22.99 -45.71 -12.78
C ASN A 459 23.99 -46.26 -11.76
N ARG A 460 23.99 -47.57 -11.50
CA ARG A 460 24.90 -48.23 -10.57
C ARG A 460 26.28 -48.38 -11.20
N HIS A 461 27.34 -47.94 -10.51
CA HIS A 461 28.69 -48.17 -11.00
C HIS A 461 29.03 -49.67 -10.94
N LYS A 462 29.27 -50.25 -12.12
CA LYS A 462 29.68 -51.65 -12.24
C LYS A 462 31.16 -51.76 -11.83
N SER A 463 31.45 -52.70 -10.93
CA SER A 463 32.81 -53.00 -10.53
C SER A 463 33.58 -53.63 -11.69
N ALA A 464 34.75 -53.08 -12.02
CA ALA A 464 35.73 -53.78 -12.84
C ALA A 464 36.64 -54.59 -11.91
N LEU A 465 36.78 -55.90 -12.18
CA LEU A 465 37.77 -56.80 -11.56
C LEU A 465 37.70 -56.88 -10.02
N GLY A 466 36.75 -57.65 -9.49
CA GLY A 466 36.83 -58.21 -8.13
C GLY A 466 36.59 -57.23 -6.96
N MET A 467 36.21 -55.97 -7.21
CA MET A 467 35.75 -55.06 -6.15
C MET A 467 34.25 -55.25 -5.84
N SER A 468 33.84 -54.96 -4.61
CA SER A 468 32.43 -54.93 -4.18
C SER A 468 31.63 -53.94 -5.05
N SER A 469 30.56 -54.41 -5.69
CA SER A 469 29.62 -53.57 -6.42
C SER A 469 28.92 -52.57 -5.50
N GLU A 470 28.48 -51.42 -6.03
CA GLU A 470 27.67 -50.49 -5.24
C GLU A 470 26.41 -51.18 -4.74
N VAL A 471 25.97 -50.90 -3.51
CA VAL A 471 24.63 -51.27 -3.07
C VAL A 471 23.74 -50.04 -3.26
N ALA A 472 22.69 -50.18 -4.06
CA ALA A 472 21.72 -49.13 -4.27
C ALA A 472 20.56 -49.29 -3.27
N GLN A 473 20.17 -48.19 -2.62
CA GLN A 473 19.03 -48.13 -1.71
C GLN A 473 18.17 -46.91 -2.05
N VAL A 474 16.90 -47.15 -2.38
CA VAL A 474 15.91 -46.08 -2.53
C VAL A 474 15.64 -45.49 -1.15
N GLN A 475 15.99 -44.22 -0.96
CA GLN A 475 15.82 -43.50 0.30
C GLN A 475 14.44 -42.86 0.41
N ALA A 476 13.94 -42.29 -0.70
CA ALA A 476 12.66 -41.60 -0.73
C ALA A 476 12.05 -41.64 -2.13
N GLN A 477 10.73 -41.80 -2.19
CA GLN A 477 9.92 -41.61 -3.40
C GLN A 477 9.07 -40.35 -3.22
N HIS A 478 8.92 -39.56 -4.28
CA HIS A 478 8.09 -38.38 -4.27
C HIS A 478 7.53 -38.05 -5.66
N TYR A 479 6.49 -37.22 -5.69
CA TYR A 479 5.98 -36.60 -6.90
C TYR A 479 6.61 -35.22 -7.07
N HIS A 480 7.26 -35.04 -8.21
CA HIS A 480 8.01 -33.85 -8.58
C HIS A 480 7.23 -33.00 -9.58
N PRO A 481 6.99 -31.70 -9.32
CA PRO A 481 6.24 -30.84 -10.20
C PRO A 481 7.08 -30.34 -11.38
N TYR A 482 6.51 -30.41 -12.58
CA TYR A 482 7.05 -29.81 -13.79
C TYR A 482 6.04 -28.86 -14.41
N TRP A 483 6.48 -27.67 -14.80
CA TRP A 483 5.73 -26.90 -15.78
C TRP A 483 5.81 -27.60 -17.13
N VAL A 484 4.71 -27.63 -17.85
CA VAL A 484 4.62 -28.25 -19.17
C VAL A 484 4.08 -27.26 -20.19
N ALA A 485 4.73 -27.21 -21.34
CA ALA A 485 4.25 -26.53 -22.54
C ALA A 485 4.18 -27.49 -23.73
N GLU A 486 3.16 -27.34 -24.57
CA GLU A 486 3.11 -27.98 -25.88
C GLU A 486 4.12 -27.31 -26.80
N LEU A 487 4.94 -28.12 -27.48
CA LEU A 487 5.95 -27.70 -28.43
C LEU A 487 5.51 -28.11 -29.82
N SER A 488 5.38 -27.15 -30.74
CA SER A 488 5.24 -27.43 -32.17
C SER A 488 6.57 -27.14 -32.86
N TYR A 489 7.09 -28.10 -33.62
CA TYR A 489 8.42 -27.99 -34.20
C TYR A 489 8.47 -28.61 -35.60
N SER A 490 9.41 -28.17 -36.44
CA SER A 490 9.53 -28.64 -37.82
C SER A 490 10.70 -29.60 -37.99
N ALA A 491 10.42 -30.80 -38.50
CA ALA A 491 11.45 -31.73 -38.93
C ALA A 491 11.56 -31.70 -40.46
N VAL A 492 12.78 -31.68 -40.97
CA VAL A 492 13.05 -31.83 -42.40
C VAL A 492 13.56 -33.24 -42.63
N SER A 493 12.79 -34.06 -43.33
CA SER A 493 13.17 -35.43 -43.68
C SER A 493 13.45 -35.56 -45.19
N GLY A 494 14.40 -36.44 -45.55
CA GLY A 494 14.75 -36.77 -46.93
C GLY A 494 16.04 -36.10 -47.45
N VAL A 495 16.90 -36.90 -48.11
CA VAL A 495 18.20 -36.47 -48.66
C VAL A 495 18.05 -35.82 -50.05
N LEU A 496 17.03 -36.21 -50.83
CA LEU A 496 16.84 -35.76 -52.22
C LEU A 496 15.58 -34.87 -52.42
N ALA A 497 14.57 -35.00 -51.57
CA ALA A 497 13.40 -34.12 -51.53
C ALA A 497 13.08 -33.79 -50.07
N LYS A 498 13.35 -32.55 -49.66
CA LYS A 498 13.09 -32.07 -48.30
C LYS A 498 11.57 -32.02 -48.07
N LYS A 499 11.01 -33.00 -47.36
CA LYS A 499 9.65 -32.92 -46.82
C LYS A 499 9.73 -32.25 -45.44
N VAL A 500 9.01 -31.13 -45.30
CA VAL A 500 8.82 -30.46 -44.01
C VAL A 500 7.59 -31.07 -43.36
N SER A 501 7.75 -31.68 -42.19
CA SER A 501 6.65 -32.16 -41.35
C SER A 501 6.62 -31.36 -40.05
N VAL A 502 5.42 -31.03 -39.58
CA VAL A 502 5.20 -30.40 -38.29
C VAL A 502 4.91 -31.49 -37.27
N HIS A 503 5.70 -31.51 -36.21
CA HIS A 503 5.60 -32.45 -35.11
C HIS A 503 5.17 -31.75 -33.83
N LYS A 504 4.68 -32.55 -32.88
CA LYS A 504 4.21 -32.08 -31.58
C LYS A 504 4.92 -32.84 -30.46
N GLY A 505 5.55 -32.11 -29.56
CA GLY A 505 6.17 -32.62 -28.36
C GLY A 505 5.83 -31.74 -27.15
N PHE A 506 6.64 -31.83 -26.11
CA PHE A 506 6.53 -31.01 -24.92
C PHE A 506 7.87 -30.39 -24.54
N LEU A 507 7.80 -29.24 -23.87
CA LEU A 507 8.88 -28.74 -23.04
C LEU A 507 8.46 -28.89 -21.59
N LEU A 508 9.35 -29.43 -20.76
CA LEU A 508 9.15 -29.51 -19.32
C LEU A 508 10.20 -28.68 -18.61
N ALA A 509 9.79 -27.89 -17.63
CA ALA A 509 10.68 -27.13 -16.77
C ALA A 509 10.49 -27.57 -15.32
N ASP A 510 11.58 -27.89 -14.64
CA ASP A 510 11.57 -28.22 -13.21
C ASP A 510 10.94 -27.06 -12.41
N ALA A 511 9.83 -27.33 -11.71
CA ALA A 511 9.10 -26.30 -10.97
C ALA A 511 9.60 -26.10 -9.53
N THR A 512 10.63 -26.82 -9.07
CA THR A 512 11.13 -26.77 -7.68
C THR A 512 12.33 -25.81 -7.49
N SER A 513 12.96 -25.34 -8.58
CA SER A 513 14.14 -24.47 -8.51
C SER A 513 13.85 -23.07 -9.04
N THR A 514 14.26 -22.05 -8.28
CA THR A 514 14.23 -20.64 -8.71
C THR A 514 15.57 -20.15 -9.27
N GLY A 515 16.64 -20.95 -9.14
CA GLY A 515 17.99 -20.56 -9.56
C GLY A 515 18.30 -20.94 -11.01
N THR A 516 18.53 -22.22 -11.25
CA THR A 516 18.84 -22.79 -12.58
C THR A 516 17.87 -23.93 -12.90
N PRO A 517 16.59 -23.64 -13.12
CA PRO A 517 15.64 -24.68 -13.53
C PRO A 517 16.06 -25.27 -14.88
N VAL A 518 16.01 -26.60 -14.97
CA VAL A 518 16.36 -27.33 -16.18
C VAL A 518 15.12 -27.44 -17.06
N VAL A 519 15.29 -27.10 -18.35
CA VAL A 519 14.26 -27.30 -19.37
C VAL A 519 14.65 -28.51 -20.21
N THR A 520 13.74 -29.47 -20.34
CA THR A 520 13.95 -30.70 -21.11
C THR A 520 12.88 -30.83 -22.19
N PRO A 521 13.27 -30.99 -23.47
CA PRO A 521 12.34 -31.33 -24.53
C PRO A 521 11.97 -32.81 -24.46
N VAL A 522 10.71 -33.13 -24.75
CA VAL A 522 10.20 -34.48 -24.94
C VAL A 522 9.53 -34.53 -26.30
N ILE A 523 10.23 -35.10 -27.28
CA ILE A 523 9.83 -35.11 -28.70
C ILE A 523 9.52 -36.52 -29.18
N ASP A 524 9.20 -36.69 -30.46
CA ASP A 524 8.69 -37.94 -31.05
C ASP A 524 9.65 -39.14 -30.88
N THR A 525 10.94 -38.88 -30.71
CA THR A 525 11.96 -39.91 -30.46
C THR A 525 12.09 -40.31 -28.99
N ASP A 526 11.50 -39.55 -28.07
CA ASP A 526 11.56 -39.84 -26.64
C ASP A 526 10.50 -40.87 -26.24
N ALA A 527 10.95 -41.95 -25.61
CA ALA A 527 10.07 -42.91 -24.96
C ALA A 527 9.18 -42.26 -23.87
N ALA A 528 9.51 -41.04 -23.47
CA ALA A 528 8.77 -40.26 -22.50
C ALA A 528 7.49 -39.61 -23.04
N LEU A 529 7.37 -39.44 -24.36
CA LEU A 529 6.28 -38.68 -24.95
C LEU A 529 4.89 -39.24 -24.61
N SER A 530 4.72 -40.56 -24.73
CA SER A 530 3.43 -41.22 -24.49
C SER A 530 2.96 -41.07 -23.03
N PHE A 531 3.86 -41.22 -22.06
CA PHE A 531 3.46 -41.13 -20.65
C PHE A 531 3.19 -39.68 -20.23
N VAL A 532 3.89 -38.69 -20.79
CA VAL A 532 3.59 -37.26 -20.55
C VAL A 532 2.21 -36.92 -21.10
N GLN A 533 1.88 -37.39 -22.31
CA GLN A 533 0.54 -37.19 -22.91
C GLN A 533 -0.57 -37.78 -22.04
N VAL A 534 -0.40 -39.03 -21.59
CA VAL A 534 -1.36 -39.71 -20.70
C VAL A 534 -1.46 -38.97 -19.36
N GLY A 535 -0.33 -38.56 -18.78
CA GLY A 535 -0.27 -37.84 -17.50
C GLY A 535 -1.04 -36.52 -17.51
N LEU A 536 -0.95 -35.75 -18.59
CA LEU A 536 -1.69 -34.49 -18.75
C LEU A 536 -3.21 -34.69 -18.84
N GLN A 537 -3.67 -35.88 -19.20
CA GLN A 537 -5.09 -36.25 -19.27
C GLN A 537 -5.56 -36.98 -18.01
N SER A 538 -4.65 -37.37 -17.12
CA SER A 538 -4.92 -38.21 -15.96
C SER A 538 -4.87 -37.42 -14.66
N PHE A 539 -6.03 -36.94 -14.21
CA PHE A 539 -6.18 -36.26 -12.93
C PHE A 539 -6.43 -37.27 -11.82
N GLN A 540 -5.50 -37.35 -10.87
CA GLN A 540 -5.52 -38.34 -9.79
C GLN A 540 -5.32 -37.69 -8.42
N LEU A 541 -5.90 -38.31 -7.39
CA LEU A 541 -5.63 -37.98 -5.99
C LEU A 541 -4.21 -38.44 -5.61
N LEU A 542 -3.56 -37.72 -4.70
CA LEU A 542 -2.21 -38.04 -4.25
C LEU A 542 -2.22 -39.10 -3.15
N ASP A 543 -1.24 -40.00 -3.21
CA ASP A 543 -1.03 -40.99 -2.14
C ASP A 543 -0.57 -40.29 -0.85
N LYS A 544 -1.17 -40.64 0.28
CA LYS A 544 -0.78 -40.10 1.59
C LYS A 544 0.63 -40.55 2.02
N GLN A 545 1.15 -41.64 1.47
CA GLN A 545 2.47 -42.16 1.82
C GLN A 545 3.61 -41.54 1.00
N ILE A 546 3.30 -40.99 -0.19
CA ILE A 546 4.29 -40.41 -1.10
C ILE A 546 4.24 -38.88 -0.99
N VAL A 547 5.39 -38.26 -0.77
CA VAL A 547 5.48 -36.79 -0.67
C VAL A 547 5.29 -36.17 -2.06
N SER A 548 4.60 -35.03 -2.13
CA SER A 548 4.50 -34.24 -3.36
C SER A 548 5.02 -32.84 -3.09
N LEU A 549 5.97 -32.38 -3.89
CA LEU A 549 6.56 -31.06 -3.73
C LEU A 549 5.65 -29.98 -4.35
N PRO A 550 5.50 -28.79 -3.73
CA PRO A 550 4.80 -27.69 -4.39
C PRO A 550 5.64 -27.14 -5.55
N ALA A 551 4.97 -26.57 -6.56
CA ALA A 551 5.61 -25.80 -7.62
C ALA A 551 6.03 -24.44 -7.07
N VAL A 552 7.34 -24.22 -6.96
CA VAL A 552 7.97 -22.98 -6.51
C VAL A 552 8.11 -21.97 -7.66
N LEU A 553 8.45 -22.47 -8.85
CA LEU A 553 8.59 -21.65 -10.06
C LEU A 553 7.21 -21.13 -10.49
N THR A 554 7.07 -19.82 -10.68
CA THR A 554 5.81 -19.22 -11.14
C THR A 554 5.59 -19.47 -12.64
N TYR A 555 4.34 -19.31 -13.11
CA TYR A 555 3.99 -19.43 -14.52
C TYR A 555 4.87 -18.52 -15.41
N ASP A 556 4.98 -17.24 -15.08
CA ASP A 556 5.74 -16.26 -15.87
C ASP A 556 7.24 -16.55 -15.88
N MET A 557 7.77 -17.11 -14.78
CA MET A 557 9.17 -17.55 -14.74
C MET A 557 9.36 -18.76 -15.65
N ALA A 558 8.50 -19.78 -15.54
CA ALA A 558 8.56 -20.98 -16.36
C ALA A 558 8.39 -20.67 -17.85
N GLU A 559 7.43 -19.81 -18.20
CA GLU A 559 7.20 -19.40 -19.58
C GLU A 559 8.42 -18.68 -20.16
N ARG A 560 9.02 -17.74 -19.41
CA ARG A 560 10.26 -17.07 -19.83
C ARG A 560 11.41 -18.04 -20.03
N LEU A 561 11.56 -19.03 -19.15
CA LEU A 561 12.61 -20.04 -19.25
C LEU A 561 12.42 -20.95 -20.46
N MET A 562 11.21 -21.43 -20.69
CA MET A 562 10.90 -22.25 -21.87
C MET A 562 11.09 -21.46 -23.15
N LYS A 563 10.63 -20.19 -23.21
CA LYS A 563 10.90 -19.30 -24.34
C LYS A 563 12.40 -19.10 -24.55
N ALA A 564 13.17 -18.80 -23.51
CA ALA A 564 14.62 -18.66 -23.59
C ALA A 564 15.30 -19.93 -24.12
N TYR A 565 14.88 -21.11 -23.64
CA TYR A 565 15.35 -22.40 -24.15
C TYR A 565 15.07 -22.56 -25.64
N THR A 566 13.88 -22.17 -26.10
CA THR A 566 13.52 -22.28 -27.52
C THR A 566 14.36 -21.40 -28.43
N TYR A 567 14.71 -20.19 -27.98
CA TYR A 567 15.61 -19.30 -28.72
C TYR A 567 17.04 -19.87 -28.82
N THR A 568 17.56 -20.47 -27.74
CA THR A 568 18.92 -21.03 -27.75
C THR A 568 19.04 -22.32 -28.55
N HIS A 569 17.95 -23.08 -28.71
CA HIS A 569 17.92 -24.36 -29.44
C HIS A 569 17.13 -24.27 -30.76
N GLU A 570 16.91 -23.07 -31.29
CA GLU A 570 16.13 -22.84 -32.51
C GLU A 570 16.71 -23.59 -33.71
N THR A 571 18.04 -23.66 -33.80
CA THR A 571 18.74 -24.34 -34.90
C THR A 571 18.60 -25.86 -34.87
N GLU A 572 18.44 -26.45 -33.69
CA GLU A 572 18.30 -27.89 -33.48
C GLU A 572 16.86 -28.36 -33.65
N LEU A 573 15.91 -27.66 -33.02
CA LEU A 573 14.52 -28.08 -32.95
C LEU A 573 13.62 -27.40 -34.00
N LYS A 574 14.03 -26.27 -34.60
CA LYS A 574 13.22 -25.46 -35.54
C LYS A 574 11.79 -25.24 -35.05
N ILE A 575 11.71 -24.62 -33.88
CA ILE A 575 10.50 -24.46 -33.09
C ILE A 575 9.56 -23.45 -33.76
N LEU A 576 8.29 -23.82 -33.90
CA LEU A 576 7.25 -23.02 -34.54
C LEU A 576 6.37 -22.31 -33.51
N ALA A 577 6.04 -22.99 -32.41
CA ALA A 577 5.20 -22.44 -31.35
C ALA A 577 5.42 -23.18 -30.02
N VAL A 578 5.23 -22.43 -28.92
CA VAL A 578 5.21 -22.94 -27.55
C VAL A 578 3.93 -22.46 -26.88
N ARG A 579 3.18 -23.38 -26.27
CA ARG A 579 1.95 -23.06 -25.54
C ARG A 579 1.98 -23.69 -24.15
N MET A 580 2.02 -22.88 -23.11
CA MET A 580 1.96 -23.36 -21.73
C MET A 580 0.64 -24.13 -21.47
N ILE A 581 0.74 -25.26 -20.78
CA ILE A 581 -0.41 -26.12 -20.43
C ILE A 581 -0.71 -25.98 -18.92
N GLY A 582 0.27 -26.29 -18.07
CA GLY A 582 0.06 -26.39 -16.63
C GLY A 582 1.20 -27.09 -15.91
N VAL A 583 0.94 -27.52 -14.67
CA VAL A 583 1.89 -28.30 -13.87
C VAL A 583 1.52 -29.77 -13.94
N LEU A 584 2.48 -30.65 -14.23
CA LEU A 584 2.37 -32.11 -14.22
C LEU A 584 3.27 -32.67 -13.11
N TYR A 585 2.76 -33.63 -12.34
CA TYR A 585 3.52 -34.30 -11.29
C TYR A 585 4.04 -35.65 -11.78
N LEU A 586 5.36 -35.82 -11.71
CA LEU A 586 6.04 -37.02 -12.19
C LEU A 586 6.73 -37.76 -11.04
N PRO A 587 6.80 -39.10 -11.11
CA PRO A 587 7.43 -39.91 -10.07
C PRO A 587 8.95 -39.75 -10.12
N VAL A 588 9.57 -39.51 -8.97
CA VAL A 588 11.00 -39.32 -8.79
C VAL A 588 11.45 -40.00 -7.49
N ALA A 589 12.67 -40.54 -7.48
CA ALA A 589 13.25 -41.19 -6.31
C ALA A 589 14.63 -40.62 -5.96
N SER A 590 14.91 -40.47 -4.67
CA SER A 590 16.26 -40.27 -4.15
C SER A 590 16.88 -41.62 -3.83
N VAL A 591 18.06 -41.88 -4.36
CA VAL A 591 18.73 -43.19 -4.29
C VAL A 591 20.15 -43.00 -3.78
N CYS A 592 20.51 -43.74 -2.73
CA CYS A 592 21.86 -43.77 -2.20
C CYS A 592 22.59 -45.00 -2.72
N TYR A 593 23.76 -44.78 -3.31
CA TYR A 593 24.68 -45.82 -3.76
C TYR A 593 25.87 -45.87 -2.80
N THR A 594 26.14 -47.04 -2.24
CA THR A 594 27.19 -47.24 -1.22
C THR A 594 28.26 -48.24 -1.69
N VAL A 595 29.54 -47.88 -1.59
CA VAL A 595 30.71 -48.79 -1.80
C VAL A 595 31.78 -48.52 -0.75
N LYS A 596 32.21 -49.57 -0.02
CA LYS A 596 33.38 -49.51 0.89
C LYS A 596 33.41 -48.23 1.74
N ASN A 597 32.28 -47.91 2.37
CA ASN A 597 32.06 -46.73 3.23
C ASN A 597 32.04 -45.36 2.51
N LYS A 598 32.01 -45.31 1.18
CA LYS A 598 31.66 -44.11 0.40
C LYS A 598 30.20 -44.18 -0.01
N GLN A 599 29.52 -43.05 0.10
CA GLN A 599 28.12 -42.89 -0.29
C GLN A 599 27.99 -41.76 -1.31
N ARG A 600 27.11 -41.95 -2.28
CA ARG A 600 26.61 -40.89 -3.16
C ARG A 600 25.10 -40.98 -3.24
N THR A 601 24.43 -39.85 -3.12
CA THR A 601 22.99 -39.75 -3.34
C THR A 601 22.74 -39.15 -4.71
N MET A 602 21.74 -39.67 -5.41
CA MET A 602 21.33 -39.15 -6.71
C MET A 602 19.81 -39.20 -6.81
N VAL A 603 19.25 -38.20 -7.46
CA VAL A 603 17.83 -38.11 -7.73
C VAL A 603 17.57 -38.63 -9.13
N VAL A 604 16.80 -39.72 -9.24
CA VAL A 604 16.42 -40.36 -10.49
C VAL A 604 14.95 -40.15 -10.80
N GLY A 605 14.65 -39.98 -12.07
CA GLY A 605 13.30 -39.93 -12.59
C GLY A 605 13.28 -40.41 -14.02
N ARG A 606 12.07 -40.61 -14.55
CA ARG A 606 11.87 -41.06 -15.93
C ARG A 606 12.25 -39.99 -16.97
N LEU A 607 12.35 -38.73 -16.55
CA LEU A 607 12.85 -37.63 -17.38
C LEU A 607 14.23 -37.21 -16.92
N ASN A 608 15.07 -36.87 -17.90
CA ASN A 608 16.30 -36.14 -17.65
C ASN A 608 15.95 -34.67 -17.31
N GLY A 609 16.71 -34.03 -16.43
CA GLY A 609 16.48 -32.63 -16.03
C GLY A 609 15.70 -32.45 -14.72
N ILE A 610 16.03 -33.26 -13.72
CA ILE A 610 15.58 -33.08 -12.34
C ILE A 610 16.64 -32.30 -11.56
N ASN A 611 16.23 -31.32 -10.76
CA ASN A 611 17.08 -30.67 -9.77
C ASN A 611 17.65 -31.72 -8.80
N GLN A 612 18.98 -31.89 -8.81
CA GLN A 612 19.67 -32.85 -7.94
C GLN A 612 19.77 -32.36 -6.48
N HIS A 613 19.46 -31.08 -6.20
CA HIS A 613 19.56 -30.45 -4.89
C HIS A 613 18.20 -30.28 -4.19
N ILE A 614 17.33 -31.30 -4.25
CA ILE A 614 15.96 -31.25 -3.71
C ILE A 614 15.83 -31.82 -2.29
N GLU A 615 16.88 -32.41 -1.71
CA GLU A 615 16.82 -33.08 -0.40
C GLU A 615 16.32 -32.14 0.70
N HIS A 616 16.76 -30.89 0.69
CA HIS A 616 16.29 -29.87 1.63
C HIS A 616 14.78 -29.61 1.47
N ALA A 617 14.31 -29.41 0.23
CA ALA A 617 12.90 -29.17 -0.07
C ALA A 617 12.02 -30.37 0.34
N LEU A 618 12.48 -31.59 0.06
CA LEU A 618 11.81 -32.82 0.49
C LEU A 618 11.70 -32.92 2.01
N LYS A 619 12.80 -32.67 2.72
CA LYS A 619 12.83 -32.69 4.19
C LYS A 619 11.88 -31.64 4.77
N GLN A 620 11.93 -30.40 4.27
CA GLN A 620 11.05 -29.33 4.72
C GLN A 620 9.57 -29.65 4.46
N THR A 621 9.25 -30.24 3.30
CA THR A 621 7.89 -30.66 2.97
C THR A 621 7.41 -31.79 3.89
N GLN A 622 8.28 -32.77 4.19
CA GLN A 622 7.98 -33.85 5.12
C GLN A 622 7.73 -33.33 6.54
N GLU A 623 8.55 -32.40 7.01
CA GLU A 623 8.38 -31.77 8.33
C GLU A 623 7.08 -30.98 8.40
N PHE A 624 6.75 -30.20 7.35
CA PHE A 624 5.49 -29.46 7.26
C PHE A 624 4.27 -30.39 7.27
N LEU A 625 4.31 -31.51 6.55
CA LEU A 625 3.19 -32.46 6.48
C LEU A 625 3.01 -33.33 7.75
N LYS A 626 4.00 -33.37 8.64
CA LYS A 626 3.97 -34.14 9.90
C LYS A 626 3.47 -33.33 11.09
N GLY A 627 3.70 -32.03 11.08
CA GLY A 627 3.32 -31.10 12.15
C GLY A 627 1.99 -30.47 11.86
#